data_AF-A0A7N2LKX1-F1
#
_entry.id   AF-A0A7N2LKX1-F1
#
_cell.length_a   1.000
_cell.length_b   1.000
_cell.length_c   1.000
_cell.angle_alpha   90.00
_cell.angle_beta   90.00
_cell.angle_gamma   90.00
#
_symmetry.space_group_name_H-M   'P 1'
#
loop_
_entity.id
_entity.type
_entity.pdbx_description
1 polymer ?
#
loop_
_entity_poly.entity_id
_entity_poly.type
_entity_poly.pdbx_seq_one_letter_code
_entity_poly.pdbx_strand_id
1 'polypeptide(L)'
;MCLIMGNVTSCAPSIISSGVVKVLFCDGRLQVYTRPVKAAELMLENPGQFVCESSSLKVGYRIQGLLADEEIELRQFYFLLPMDF
;
A
#
# COMPACT_ATOMS: atom_id res chain seq x y z
N MET A 1 -8.25 -21.60 -8.68
CA MET A 1 -9.31 -22.46 -8.11
C MET A 1 -8.63 -23.57 -7.34
N CYS A 2 -8.38 -23.38 -6.04
CA CYS A 2 -7.99 -24.47 -5.14
C CYS A 2 -9.08 -24.60 -4.08
N LEU A 3 -9.73 -25.75 -4.06
CA LEU A 3 -10.60 -26.20 -2.99
C LEU A 3 -9.73 -26.51 -1.77
N ILE A 4 -10.09 -26.02 -0.58
CA ILE A 4 -9.65 -26.62 0.67
C ILE A 4 -10.90 -26.90 1.49
N MET A 5 -11.15 -28.19 1.69
CA MET A 5 -12.10 -28.72 2.65
C MET A 5 -11.34 -28.98 3.95
N GLY A 6 -11.76 -28.33 5.03
CA GLY A 6 -11.44 -28.72 6.41
C GLY A 6 -10.07 -28.31 6.96
N ASN A 7 -9.99 -27.13 7.59
CA ASN A 7 -9.65 -26.91 9.00
C ASN A 7 -9.58 -25.39 9.24
N VAL A 8 -9.82 -24.92 10.46
CA VAL A 8 -9.89 -23.50 10.82
C VAL A 8 -8.50 -22.87 10.74
N THR A 9 -8.04 -22.56 9.55
CA THR A 9 -6.92 -21.67 9.29
C THR A 9 -7.43 -20.58 8.39
N SER A 10 -7.50 -19.37 8.97
CA SER A 10 -7.84 -18.13 8.29
C SER A 10 -7.39 -18.17 6.84
N CYS A 11 -8.35 -18.16 5.92
CA CYS A 11 -8.08 -17.82 4.54
C CYS A 11 -7.66 -16.34 4.54
N ALA A 12 -6.42 -16.05 4.92
CA ALA A 12 -5.77 -14.88 4.38
C ALA A 12 -5.76 -15.15 2.89
N PRO A 13 -6.56 -14.44 2.08
CA PRO A 13 -6.60 -14.71 0.66
C PRO A 13 -5.15 -14.57 0.18
N SER A 14 -4.68 -15.56 -0.57
CA SER A 14 -3.35 -15.60 -1.19
C SER A 14 -3.20 -14.51 -2.26
N ILE A 15 -3.57 -13.27 -1.96
CA ILE A 15 -3.38 -12.05 -2.75
C ILE A 15 -1.86 -11.76 -2.89
N ILE A 16 -1.00 -12.49 -2.19
CA ILE A 16 0.45 -12.30 -2.17
C ILE A 16 1.12 -12.75 -3.49
N SER A 17 0.45 -13.42 -4.43
CA SER A 17 1.15 -14.04 -5.56
C SER A 17 1.16 -13.26 -6.90
N SER A 18 0.23 -12.33 -7.16
CA SER A 18 0.11 -11.77 -8.53
C SER A 18 0.17 -10.24 -8.55
N GLY A 19 1.38 -9.67 -8.53
CA GLY A 19 1.70 -8.35 -9.11
C GLY A 19 0.73 -7.20 -8.84
N VAL A 20 0.20 -7.08 -7.61
CA VAL A 20 -0.67 -5.95 -7.23
C VAL A 20 -0.01 -5.06 -6.20
N VAL A 21 -0.23 -3.77 -6.32
CA VAL A 21 0.10 -2.74 -5.33
C VAL A 21 -1.13 -2.54 -4.44
N LYS A 22 -0.91 -2.37 -3.13
CA LYS A 22 -1.97 -2.03 -2.19
C LYS A 22 -1.65 -0.72 -1.49
N VAL A 23 -2.59 0.22 -1.51
CA VAL A 23 -2.45 1.53 -0.86
C VAL A 23 -3.60 1.72 0.12
N LEU A 24 -3.28 1.90 1.39
CA LEU A 24 -4.24 2.29 2.42
C LEU A 24 -4.25 3.81 2.59
N PHE A 25 -5.44 4.40 2.49
CA PHE A 25 -5.67 5.82 2.63
C PHE A 25 -6.02 6.17 4.08
N CYS A 26 -5.79 7.43 4.47
CA CYS A 26 -6.10 7.92 5.83
C CYS A 26 -7.57 7.75 6.23
N ASP A 27 -8.49 7.74 5.27
CA ASP A 27 -9.92 7.53 5.48
C ASP A 27 -10.30 6.05 5.64
N GLY A 28 -9.31 5.15 5.67
CA GLY A 28 -9.51 3.71 5.80
C GLY A 28 -9.82 2.99 4.50
N ARG A 29 -9.87 3.69 3.35
CA ARG A 29 -10.06 3.04 2.05
C ARG A 29 -8.78 2.30 1.65
N LEU A 30 -8.93 1.07 1.17
CA LEU A 30 -7.85 0.28 0.59
C LEU A 30 -8.03 0.20 -0.92
N GLN A 31 -7.10 0.75 -1.69
CA GLN A 31 -7.08 0.60 -3.15
C GLN A 31 -6.04 -0.43 -3.58
N VAL A 32 -6.38 -1.19 -4.62
CA VAL A 32 -5.51 -2.21 -5.19
C VAL A 32 -5.27 -1.89 -6.65
N TYR A 33 -4.01 -1.76 -7.04
CA TYR A 33 -3.61 -1.48 -8.41
C TYR A 33 -2.94 -2.70 -9.02
N THR A 34 -3.33 -3.05 -10.25
CA THR A 34 -2.74 -4.16 -11.02
C THR A 34 -1.68 -3.70 -12.01
N ARG A 35 -1.27 -2.42 -11.91
CA ARG A 35 -0.24 -1.78 -12.73
C ARG A 35 0.75 -1.04 -11.83
N PRO A 36 1.96 -0.74 -12.31
CA PRO A 36 2.81 0.26 -11.67
C PRO A 36 2.08 1.60 -11.55
N VAL A 37 2.25 2.26 -10.41
CA VAL A 37 1.66 3.57 -10.10
C VAL A 37 2.78 4.46 -9.60
N LYS A 38 2.87 5.70 -10.07
CA LYS A 38 3.84 6.66 -9.52
C LYS A 38 3.31 7.27 -8.23
N ALA A 39 4.19 7.54 -7.28
CA ALA A 39 3.82 8.25 -6.06
C ALA A 39 3.17 9.61 -6.37
N ALA A 40 3.67 10.34 -7.38
CA ALA A 40 3.07 11.58 -7.86
C ALA A 40 1.60 11.44 -8.26
N GLU A 41 1.20 10.31 -8.85
CA GLU A 41 -0.18 10.09 -9.28
C GLU A 41 -1.12 10.07 -8.07
N LEU A 42 -0.74 9.35 -7.02
CA LEU A 42 -1.51 9.31 -5.76
C LEU A 42 -1.49 10.63 -5.02
N MET A 43 -0.34 11.31 -4.99
CA MET A 43 -0.19 12.61 -4.32
C MET A 43 -0.97 13.72 -5.03
N LEU A 44 -1.08 13.66 -6.37
CA LEU A 44 -1.85 14.62 -7.14
C LEU A 44 -3.35 14.48 -6.87
N GLU A 45 -3.84 13.24 -6.76
CA GLU A 45 -5.23 12.96 -6.40
C GLU A 45 -5.55 13.30 -4.94
N ASN A 46 -4.55 13.33 -4.07
CA ASN A 46 -4.68 13.51 -2.63
C ASN A 46 -3.70 14.59 -2.12
N PRO A 47 -3.98 15.87 -2.39
CA PRO A 47 -3.09 16.96 -1.99
C PRO A 47 -2.91 17.01 -0.47
N GLY A 48 -1.71 17.39 -0.02
CA GLY A 48 -1.36 17.42 1.40
C GLY A 48 -1.05 16.05 2.00
N GLN A 49 -1.03 14.99 1.18
CA GLN A 49 -0.65 13.65 1.61
C GLN A 49 0.59 13.15 0.88
N PHE A 50 1.30 12.22 1.49
CA PHE A 50 2.50 11.58 0.94
C PHE A 50 2.38 10.06 1.03
N VAL A 51 3.06 9.36 0.12
CA VAL A 51 3.10 7.90 0.07
C VAL A 51 4.29 7.40 0.89
N CYS A 52 4.12 6.37 1.70
CA CYS A 52 5.23 5.66 2.34
C CYS A 52 5.03 4.15 2.31
N GLU A 53 6.14 3.41 2.27
CA GLU A 53 6.10 1.96 2.33
C GLU A 53 5.81 1.46 3.76
N SER A 54 5.02 0.39 3.89
CA SER A 54 4.70 -0.21 5.18
C SER A 54 5.94 -0.68 5.96
N SER A 55 6.97 -1.16 5.28
CA SER A 55 8.20 -1.68 5.88
C SER A 55 9.07 -0.58 6.50
N SER A 56 8.94 0.67 6.04
CA SER A 56 9.68 1.82 6.56
C SER A 56 9.00 2.46 7.77
N LEU A 57 7.72 2.15 8.02
CA LEU A 57 6.97 2.63 9.18
C LEU A 57 7.39 1.89 10.46
N LYS A 58 8.12 2.59 11.32
CA LYS A 58 8.56 2.10 12.63
C LYS A 58 8.23 3.10 13.73
N VAL A 59 7.66 2.60 14.82
CA VAL A 59 7.31 3.43 15.99
C VAL A 59 8.56 4.08 16.55
N GLY A 60 8.50 5.38 16.80
CA GLY A 60 9.62 6.17 17.31
C GLY A 60 10.63 6.62 16.26
N TYR A 61 10.40 6.33 14.98
CA TYR A 61 11.25 6.77 13.87
C TYR A 61 10.52 7.75 12.96
N ARG A 62 11.29 8.60 12.28
CA ARG A 62 10.76 9.48 11.25
C ARG A 62 10.27 8.66 10.07
N ILE A 63 9.07 8.96 9.58
CA ILE A 63 8.49 8.32 8.41
C ILE A 63 9.27 8.75 7.16
N GLN A 64 9.64 7.77 6.34
CA GLN A 64 10.25 8.01 5.03
C GLN A 64 9.17 7.92 3.95
N GLY A 65 8.83 9.07 3.38
CA GLY A 65 7.97 9.16 2.21
C GLY A 65 8.75 8.86 0.92
N LEU A 66 8.05 8.30 -0.06
CA LEU A 66 8.55 8.18 -1.42
C LEU A 66 8.65 9.57 -2.07
N LEU A 67 9.61 9.73 -2.97
CA LEU A 67 9.68 10.86 -3.88
C LEU A 67 8.57 10.75 -4.92
N ALA A 68 8.12 11.89 -5.45
CA ALA A 68 7.01 11.95 -6.39
C ALA A 68 7.29 11.15 -7.68
N ASP A 69 8.55 11.09 -8.11
CA ASP A 69 8.99 10.37 -9.31
C ASP A 69 9.19 8.86 -9.11
N GLU A 70 9.20 8.37 -7.85
CA GLU A 70 9.32 6.95 -7.55
C GLU A 70 8.06 6.17 -7.96
N GLU A 71 8.30 4.99 -8.52
CA GLU A 71 7.24 4.02 -8.82
C GLU A 71 6.99 3.13 -7.61
N ILE A 72 5.71 2.91 -7.34
CA ILE A 72 5.23 2.06 -6.27
C ILE A 72 5.36 0.61 -6.74
N GLU A 73 6.19 -0.16 -6.04
CA GLU A 73 6.56 -1.51 -6.44
C GLU A 73 5.39 -2.49 -6.27
N LEU A 74 5.20 -3.34 -7.28
CA LEU A 74 4.23 -4.42 -7.22
C LEU A 74 4.59 -5.36 -6.05
N ARG A 75 3.56 -5.88 -5.37
CA ARG A 75 3.64 -6.75 -4.18
C ARG A 75 3.96 -6.07 -2.86
N GLN A 76 4.22 -4.76 -2.86
CA GLN A 76 4.42 -4.00 -1.64
C GLN A 76 3.11 -3.34 -1.17
N PHE A 77 3.05 -3.07 0.14
CA PHE A 77 1.95 -2.37 0.79
C PHE A 77 2.41 -0.98 1.18
N TYR A 78 1.59 0.01 0.83
CA TYR A 78 1.87 1.43 1.04
C TYR A 78 0.74 2.09 1.81
N PHE A 79 1.09 3.20 2.44
CA PHE A 79 0.15 4.09 3.12
C PHE A 79 0.20 5.46 2.48
N LEU A 80 -0.96 6.10 2.40
CA LEU A 80 -1.09 7.52 2.11
C LEU A 80 -1.34 8.24 3.43
N LEU A 81 -0.40 9.07 3.85
CA LEU A 81 -0.41 9.75 5.16
C LEU A 81 -0.42 11.27 4.97
N PRO A 82 -1.00 12.05 5.90
CA PRO A 82 -1.01 13.50 5.79
C PRO A 82 0.39 14.05 6.08
N MET A 83 0.80 15.09 5.35
CA MET A 83 2.07 15.79 5.59
C MET A 83 1.99 16.68 6.84
N ASP A 84 0.79 17.15 7.17
CA ASP A 84 0.53 17.98 8.33
C ASP A 84 0.13 17.09 9.52
N PHE A 85 0.92 17.16 10.59
CA PHE A 85 0.62 16.60 11.91
C PHE A 85 0.52 17.73 12.94
#